data_AF-A0A3A9DU70-F1
#
_entry.id   AF-A0A3A9DU70-F1
#
_cell.length_a   1.000
_cell.length_b   1.000
_cell.length_c   1.000
_cell.angle_alpha   90.00
_cell.angle_beta   90.00
_cell.angle_gamma   90.00
#
_symmetry.space_group_name_H-M   'P 1'
#
loop_
_entity.id
_entity.type
_entity.pdbx_description
1 polymer ?
#
loop_
_entity_poly.entity_id
_entity_poly.type
_entity_poly.pdbx_seq_one_letter_code
_entity_poly.pdbx_strand_id
1 'polypeptide(L)'
;MTVKILCGNALEQLHTLPAESIHTCITSPPYYNQRDYGISGQIGMEHTPEQYIVTLVAIFSEVWRVLRPDGTLWLNIDDSYAGSGNGRMGDGSGYMGKPSKSSLYQGTRSGILHKTQSPCCKNKDLIGIPWMLAFALRTEGWYLRQDIIWHKPNCMPESTRDRCTSSYEHLFLLSKSRHYYFDSAAIREPAAVGGYRNKRNVWSINTKGYAGAHFASFPEKLVEPCVLAGCPPDGTVLDPFAGSGTTGVVAKRLGRRFTGIELSPAYCKLAAERIAAV
;
A
#
# COMPACT_ATOMS: atom_id res chain seq x y z
N MET A 1 -8.46 -16.02 17.15
CA MET A 1 -7.82 -15.90 15.81
C MET A 1 -6.41 -15.37 15.98
N THR A 2 -5.44 -15.94 15.28
CA THR A 2 -4.02 -15.60 15.43
C THR A 2 -3.68 -14.30 14.69
N VAL A 3 -3.11 -13.34 15.41
CA VAL A 3 -2.55 -12.09 14.89
C VAL A 3 -1.09 -12.04 15.27
N LYS A 4 -0.21 -11.79 14.30
CA LYS A 4 1.23 -11.68 14.48
C LYS A 4 1.73 -10.37 13.88
N ILE A 5 2.45 -9.57 14.65
CA ILE A 5 3.16 -8.38 14.18
C ILE A 5 4.65 -8.61 14.34
N LEU A 6 5.39 -8.51 13.26
CA LEU A 6 6.85 -8.63 13.19
C LEU A 6 7.46 -7.25 13.04
N CYS A 7 8.34 -6.87 13.96
CA CYS A 7 8.98 -5.56 13.93
C CYS A 7 10.37 -5.66 13.32
N GLY A 8 10.60 -4.94 12.24
CA GLY A 8 11.88 -4.90 11.54
C GLY A 8 11.74 -4.72 10.04
N ASN A 9 12.87 -4.87 9.34
CA ASN A 9 12.92 -4.74 7.88
C ASN A 9 12.03 -5.80 7.21
N ALA A 10 11.24 -5.39 6.21
CA ALA A 10 10.29 -6.25 5.50
C ALA A 10 10.96 -7.50 4.92
N LEU A 11 12.09 -7.35 4.23
CA LEU A 11 12.78 -8.46 3.57
C LEU A 11 13.33 -9.46 4.60
N GLU A 12 13.98 -8.97 5.66
CA GLU A 12 14.51 -9.82 6.73
C GLU A 12 13.42 -10.61 7.45
N GLN A 13 12.31 -9.96 7.79
CA GLN A 13 11.20 -10.61 8.48
C GLN A 13 10.47 -11.61 7.58
N LEU A 14 10.36 -11.36 6.26
CA LEU A 14 9.80 -12.32 5.31
C LEU A 14 10.62 -13.63 5.27
N HIS A 15 11.95 -13.58 5.37
CA HIS A 15 12.79 -14.78 5.43
C HIS A 15 12.46 -15.70 6.61
N THR A 16 11.91 -15.14 7.70
CA THR A 16 11.51 -15.92 8.89
C THR A 16 10.19 -16.67 8.69
N LEU A 17 9.42 -16.34 7.66
CA LEU A 17 8.13 -16.96 7.38
C LEU A 17 8.30 -18.23 6.53
N PRO A 18 7.56 -19.31 6.83
CA PRO A 18 7.59 -20.52 6.03
C PRO A 18 7.03 -20.26 4.63
N ALA A 19 7.59 -20.96 3.64
CA ALA A 19 7.07 -20.94 2.28
C ALA A 19 5.60 -21.42 2.24
N GLU A 20 4.82 -20.91 1.29
CA GLU A 20 3.44 -21.34 1.03
C GLU A 20 2.49 -21.31 2.24
N SER A 21 2.73 -20.40 3.19
CA SER A 21 1.97 -20.28 4.44
C SER A 21 0.90 -19.18 4.43
N ILE A 22 0.90 -18.32 3.42
CA ILE A 22 0.03 -17.14 3.30
C ILE A 22 -0.96 -17.32 2.14
N HIS A 23 -2.22 -16.95 2.35
CA HIS A 23 -3.26 -17.07 1.32
C HIS A 23 -3.32 -15.83 0.43
N THR A 24 -3.21 -14.64 1.02
CA THR A 24 -3.18 -13.39 0.27
C THR A 24 -2.29 -12.36 0.93
N CYS A 25 -1.63 -11.55 0.12
CA CYS A 25 -0.90 -10.37 0.54
C CYS A 25 -1.72 -9.15 0.12
N ILE A 26 -2.01 -8.23 1.06
CA ILE A 26 -2.71 -6.97 0.78
C ILE A 26 -1.87 -5.87 1.40
N THR A 27 -1.35 -4.96 0.57
CA THR A 27 -0.33 -4.04 1.05
C THR A 27 -0.23 -2.76 0.23
N SER A 28 0.46 -1.79 0.81
CA SER A 28 0.83 -0.52 0.20
C SER A 28 2.25 -0.16 0.64
N PRO A 29 3.27 -0.33 -0.21
CA PRO A 29 4.63 0.06 0.15
C PRO A 29 4.72 1.58 0.38
N PRO A 30 5.73 2.07 1.12
CA PRO A 30 6.12 3.47 1.09
C PRO A 30 6.35 3.97 -0.34
N TYR A 31 5.60 4.99 -0.77
CA TYR A 31 5.69 5.49 -2.14
C TYR A 31 6.98 6.24 -2.42
N TYR A 32 7.51 6.04 -3.63
CA TYR A 32 8.77 6.61 -4.08
C TYR A 32 8.83 8.12 -3.91
N ASN A 33 9.81 8.59 -3.13
CA ASN A 33 10.15 9.99 -2.93
C ASN A 33 8.95 10.87 -2.53
N GLN A 34 7.97 10.30 -1.82
CA GLN A 34 6.85 11.07 -1.28
C GLN A 34 7.04 11.44 0.19
N ARG A 35 7.69 10.57 0.97
CA ARG A 35 7.83 10.72 2.42
C ARG A 35 9.14 10.14 2.91
N ASP A 36 9.78 10.90 3.79
CA ASP A 36 10.89 10.44 4.62
C ASP A 36 10.35 10.18 6.04
N TYR A 37 10.50 8.96 6.53
CA TYR A 37 10.01 8.51 7.84
C TYR A 37 11.05 8.66 8.94
N GLY A 38 12.26 9.15 8.62
CA GLY A 38 13.32 9.41 9.60
C GLY A 38 13.86 8.15 10.28
N ILE A 39 13.66 6.97 9.68
CA ILE A 39 14.08 5.68 10.24
C ILE A 39 15.07 4.98 9.30
N SER A 40 16.13 4.44 9.87
CA SER A 40 17.13 3.68 9.11
C SER A 40 16.49 2.44 8.49
N GLY A 41 16.85 2.14 7.23
CA GLY A 41 16.31 1.00 6.49
C GLY A 41 14.92 1.21 5.89
N GLN A 42 14.38 2.44 5.92
CA GLN A 42 13.15 2.77 5.19
C GLN A 42 13.36 2.63 3.67
N ILE A 43 12.27 2.30 2.97
CA ILE A 43 12.22 2.27 1.51
C ILE A 43 11.41 3.47 0.99
N GLY A 44 11.53 3.75 -0.30
CA GLY A 44 10.86 4.89 -0.93
C GLY A 44 11.71 6.18 -0.92
N MET A 45 12.99 6.11 -0.54
CA MET A 45 13.93 7.25 -0.59
C MET A 45 15.19 6.94 -1.42
N GLU A 46 15.14 5.90 -2.24
CA GLU A 46 16.18 5.55 -3.20
C GLU A 46 16.46 6.72 -4.16
N HIS A 47 17.65 6.78 -4.74
CA HIS A 47 18.06 7.91 -5.58
C HIS A 47 17.39 7.90 -6.96
N THR A 48 17.07 6.70 -7.47
CA THR A 48 16.43 6.52 -8.77
C THR A 48 15.15 5.68 -8.64
N PRO A 49 14.16 5.90 -9.52
CA PRO A 49 12.98 5.04 -9.62
C PRO A 49 13.34 3.56 -9.77
N GLU A 50 14.34 3.24 -10.58
CA GLU A 50 14.77 1.87 -10.88
C GLU A 50 15.31 1.17 -9.64
N GLN A 51 16.09 1.86 -8.79
CA GLN A 51 16.56 1.33 -7.51
C GLN A 51 15.40 0.99 -6.58
N TYR A 52 14.40 1.87 -6.49
CA TYR A 52 13.18 1.60 -5.73
C TYR A 52 12.42 0.39 -6.27
N ILE A 53 12.27 0.26 -7.59
CA ILE A 53 11.65 -0.91 -8.21
C ILE A 53 12.42 -2.19 -7.89
N VAL A 54 13.76 -2.19 -7.97
CA VAL A 54 14.60 -3.35 -7.62
C VAL A 54 14.39 -3.76 -6.16
N THR A 55 14.38 -2.80 -5.24
CA THR A 55 14.10 -3.05 -3.82
C THR A 55 12.74 -3.71 -3.61
N LEU A 56 11.69 -3.17 -4.24
CA LEU A 56 10.35 -3.74 -4.14
C LEU A 56 10.25 -5.12 -4.78
N VAL A 57 10.87 -5.35 -5.93
CA VAL A 57 10.92 -6.66 -6.58
C VAL A 57 11.55 -7.70 -5.67
N ALA A 58 12.64 -7.37 -4.97
CA ALA A 58 13.26 -8.28 -4.00
C ALA A 58 12.30 -8.66 -2.86
N ILE A 59 11.58 -7.68 -2.31
CA ILE A 59 10.56 -7.93 -1.28
C ILE A 59 9.41 -8.79 -1.82
N PHE A 60 8.91 -8.48 -3.01
CA PHE A 60 7.80 -9.23 -3.61
C PHE A 60 8.22 -10.63 -4.10
N SER A 61 9.49 -10.88 -4.38
CA SER A 61 10.03 -12.23 -4.59
C SER A 61 9.89 -13.08 -3.31
N GLU A 62 10.16 -12.49 -2.15
CA GLU A 62 9.91 -13.18 -0.87
C GLU A 62 8.41 -13.31 -0.55
N VAL A 63 7.59 -12.32 -0.91
CA VAL A 63 6.11 -12.46 -0.86
C VAL A 63 5.65 -13.64 -1.73
N TRP A 64 6.21 -13.79 -2.94
CA TRP A 64 5.92 -14.93 -3.81
C TRP A 64 6.25 -16.26 -3.14
N ARG A 65 7.39 -16.37 -2.45
CA ARG A 65 7.78 -17.60 -1.73
C ARG A 65 6.80 -17.96 -0.61
N VAL A 66 6.38 -17.00 0.20
CA VAL A 66 5.49 -17.25 1.35
C VAL A 66 4.03 -17.44 0.94
N LEU A 67 3.61 -16.93 -0.22
CA LEU A 67 2.27 -17.18 -0.75
C LEU A 67 2.11 -18.63 -1.19
N ARG A 68 0.94 -19.19 -0.92
CA ARG A 68 0.49 -20.48 -1.46
C ARG A 68 0.45 -20.47 -3.00
N PRO A 69 0.49 -21.63 -3.68
CA PRO A 69 0.42 -21.70 -5.15
C PRO A 69 -0.84 -21.04 -5.77
N ASP A 70 -1.93 -20.97 -5.01
CA ASP A 70 -3.21 -20.32 -5.36
C ASP A 70 -3.34 -18.89 -4.78
N GLY A 71 -2.26 -18.34 -4.22
CA GLY A 71 -2.27 -17.06 -3.52
C GLY A 71 -2.29 -15.84 -4.43
N THR A 72 -2.74 -14.72 -3.85
CA THR A 72 -2.89 -13.43 -4.53
C THR A 72 -2.10 -12.32 -3.83
N LEU A 73 -1.70 -11.32 -4.61
CA LEU A 73 -1.15 -10.04 -4.14
C LEU A 73 -2.07 -8.91 -4.60
N TRP A 74 -2.54 -8.12 -3.64
CA TRP A 74 -3.28 -6.88 -3.84
C TRP A 74 -2.36 -5.71 -3.46
N LEU A 75 -1.89 -4.99 -4.47
CA LEU A 75 -0.84 -3.99 -4.33
C LEU A 75 -1.40 -2.60 -4.62
N ASN A 76 -1.60 -1.81 -3.57
CA ASN A 76 -1.96 -0.40 -3.70
C ASN A 76 -0.69 0.44 -3.88
N ILE A 77 -0.62 1.24 -4.93
CA ILE A 77 0.54 2.09 -5.22
C ILE A 77 0.12 3.35 -5.97
N ASP A 78 0.67 4.49 -5.56
CA ASP A 78 0.50 5.77 -6.24
C ASP A 78 1.77 6.13 -7.03
N ASP A 79 1.60 7.04 -7.99
CA ASP A 79 2.71 7.54 -8.80
C ASP A 79 3.42 8.72 -8.13
N SER A 80 4.52 9.12 -8.72
CA SER A 80 5.30 10.27 -8.30
C SER A 80 5.77 11.07 -9.50
N TYR A 81 5.90 12.37 -9.31
CA TYR A 81 6.45 13.25 -10.32
C TYR A 81 7.95 13.40 -10.10
N ALA A 82 8.72 13.42 -11.18
CA ALA A 82 10.15 13.69 -11.15
C ALA A 82 10.39 15.11 -10.63
N GLY A 83 10.90 15.19 -9.41
CA GLY A 83 11.00 16.42 -8.63
C GLY A 83 12.42 16.97 -8.57
N SER A 84 12.54 18.26 -8.26
CA SER A 84 13.83 18.92 -8.02
C SER A 84 14.41 18.67 -6.62
N GLY A 85 13.77 17.85 -5.78
CA GLY A 85 14.13 17.63 -4.37
C GLY A 85 13.46 18.59 -3.37
N ASN A 86 12.58 19.49 -3.85
CA ASN A 86 11.83 20.41 -3.00
C ASN A 86 10.46 19.83 -2.64
N GLY A 87 10.33 19.10 -1.54
CA GLY A 87 9.05 18.62 -1.01
C GLY A 87 8.80 18.93 0.46
N ARG A 88 7.65 18.51 0.99
CA ARG A 88 7.19 18.77 2.36
C ARG A 88 7.05 17.45 3.15
N MET A 89 7.40 17.46 4.44
CA MET A 89 7.40 16.26 5.28
C MET A 89 6.01 15.66 5.49
N GLY A 90 6.01 14.41 5.94
CA GLY A 90 4.87 13.72 6.52
C GLY A 90 5.06 13.46 8.01
N ASP A 91 5.30 14.48 8.84
CA ASP A 91 5.36 14.36 10.31
C ASP A 91 4.31 15.25 11.02
N GLY A 92 3.71 16.21 10.30
CA GLY A 92 2.60 17.04 10.77
C GLY A 92 2.96 18.13 11.78
N SER A 93 4.25 18.34 12.08
CA SER A 93 4.66 19.44 12.95
C SER A 93 4.70 20.77 12.14
N GLY A 94 4.42 21.91 12.78
CA GLY A 94 4.31 23.22 12.11
C GLY A 94 5.62 24.02 12.14
N TYR A 95 5.79 24.97 11.21
CA TYR A 95 6.92 25.91 11.23
C TYR A 95 6.81 26.87 12.43
N MET A 96 7.89 27.02 13.20
CA MET A 96 7.99 27.92 14.37
C MET A 96 6.92 27.73 15.45
N GLY A 97 6.56 26.48 15.79
CA GLY A 97 5.78 26.19 17.00
C GLY A 97 4.39 26.81 17.07
N LYS A 98 3.85 27.36 15.97
CA LYS A 98 2.48 27.87 15.90
C LYS A 98 1.56 26.82 15.28
N PRO A 99 0.47 26.42 15.95
CA PRO A 99 -0.50 25.49 15.38
C PRO A 99 -1.24 26.19 14.23
N SER A 100 -0.93 25.80 13.00
CA SER A 100 -1.76 26.13 11.84
C SER A 100 -2.97 25.19 11.82
N LYS A 101 -4.17 25.70 11.56
CA LYS A 101 -5.35 24.86 11.26
C LYS A 101 -5.16 23.95 10.02
N SER A 102 -4.10 24.17 9.24
CA SER A 102 -3.67 23.30 8.12
C SER A 102 -2.67 22.20 8.49
N SER A 103 -2.21 22.13 9.76
CA SER A 103 -1.14 21.24 10.23
C SER A 103 -1.49 19.74 10.22
N LEU A 104 -2.77 19.38 10.11
CA LEU A 104 -3.19 17.97 10.05
C LEU A 104 -2.76 17.27 8.74
N TYR A 105 -2.33 18.01 7.71
CA TYR A 105 -2.02 17.46 6.38
C TYR A 105 -0.71 17.99 5.75
N GLN A 106 -0.02 18.93 6.38
CA GLN A 106 1.21 19.55 5.86
C GLN A 106 2.32 19.41 6.90
N GLY A 107 3.25 18.46 6.72
CA GLY A 107 4.40 18.32 7.62
C GLY A 107 5.46 19.40 7.45
N THR A 108 6.48 19.32 8.29
CA THR A 108 7.61 20.26 8.39
C THR A 108 8.58 20.24 7.20
N ARG A 109 9.69 21.00 7.31
CA ARG A 109 10.81 21.09 6.36
C ARG A 109 12.06 20.28 6.80
N SER A 110 11.95 19.33 7.73
CA SER A 110 13.16 18.72 8.34
C SER A 110 13.80 17.58 7.54
N GLY A 111 13.11 16.99 6.57
CA GLY A 111 13.63 15.89 5.76
C GLY A 111 13.78 16.29 4.30
N ILE A 112 14.71 15.64 3.63
CA ILE A 112 15.20 16.01 2.31
C ILE A 112 14.61 15.04 1.30
N LEU A 113 13.64 15.48 0.50
CA LEU A 113 13.28 14.72 -0.70
C LEU A 113 14.46 14.76 -1.66
N HIS A 114 14.73 13.64 -2.31
CA HIS A 114 15.81 13.58 -3.27
C HIS A 114 15.36 14.19 -4.60
N LYS A 115 16.27 14.92 -5.26
CA LYS A 115 16.09 15.22 -6.68
C LYS A 115 16.06 13.89 -7.43
N THR A 116 15.03 13.67 -8.23
CA THR A 116 14.90 12.43 -9.01
C THR A 116 16.08 12.32 -9.97
N GLN A 117 16.89 11.26 -9.83
CA GLN A 117 18.01 10.97 -10.72
C GLN A 117 17.57 9.87 -11.68
N SER A 118 17.01 10.25 -12.83
CA SER A 118 16.72 9.30 -13.90
C SER A 118 17.03 9.95 -15.25
N PRO A 119 17.80 9.28 -16.14
CA PRO A 119 18.14 9.83 -17.45
C PRO A 119 16.92 9.96 -18.37
N CYS A 120 15.85 9.20 -18.12
CA CYS A 120 14.64 9.22 -18.94
C CYS A 120 13.54 10.15 -18.39
N CYS A 121 13.62 10.59 -17.13
CA CYS A 121 12.63 11.50 -16.54
C CYS A 121 13.14 12.94 -16.48
N LYS A 122 12.45 13.86 -17.16
CA LYS A 122 12.64 15.30 -17.04
C LYS A 122 11.93 15.82 -15.79
N ASN A 123 12.31 17.01 -15.34
CA ASN A 123 11.61 17.67 -14.24
C ASN A 123 10.13 17.85 -14.61
N LYS A 124 9.24 17.50 -13.67
CA LYS A 124 7.77 17.45 -13.80
C LYS A 124 7.20 16.27 -14.58
N ASP A 125 8.01 15.35 -15.09
CA ASP A 125 7.47 14.14 -15.70
C ASP A 125 6.75 13.29 -14.65
N LEU A 126 5.59 12.74 -15.02
CA LEU A 126 5.00 11.63 -14.28
C LEU A 126 5.88 10.40 -14.52
N ILE A 127 6.39 9.79 -13.44
CA ILE A 127 7.43 8.75 -13.56
C ILE A 127 6.86 7.44 -14.10
N GLY A 128 5.63 7.09 -13.71
CA GLY A 128 5.03 5.80 -14.08
C GLY A 128 5.37 4.68 -13.09
N ILE A 129 5.66 5.01 -11.83
CA ILE A 129 6.06 4.05 -10.78
C ILE A 129 5.13 2.83 -10.69
N PRO A 130 3.79 2.98 -10.68
CA PRO A 130 2.87 1.84 -10.62
C PRO A 130 3.10 0.84 -11.75
N TRP A 131 3.24 1.32 -12.98
CA TRP A 131 3.41 0.47 -14.16
C TRP A 131 4.83 -0.08 -14.31
N MET A 132 5.85 0.67 -13.89
CA MET A 132 7.22 0.15 -13.79
C MET A 132 7.25 -1.07 -12.87
N LEU A 133 6.61 -0.98 -11.70
CA LEU A 133 6.55 -2.08 -10.75
C LEU A 133 5.71 -3.26 -11.28
N ALA A 134 4.52 -2.99 -11.81
CA ALA A 134 3.64 -4.04 -12.33
C ALA A 134 4.30 -4.86 -13.45
N PHE A 135 5.04 -4.19 -14.36
CA PHE A 135 5.77 -4.88 -15.42
C PHE A 135 7.02 -5.60 -14.91
N ALA A 136 7.75 -5.03 -13.95
CA ALA A 136 8.87 -5.73 -13.31
C ALA A 136 8.41 -7.02 -12.63
N LEU A 137 7.34 -6.97 -11.83
CA LEU A 137 6.75 -8.17 -11.21
C LEU A 137 6.28 -9.19 -12.25
N ARG A 138 5.69 -8.74 -13.36
CA ARG A 138 5.31 -9.66 -14.45
C ARG A 138 6.52 -10.35 -15.08
N THR A 139 7.64 -9.65 -15.23
CA THR A 139 8.90 -10.23 -15.72
C THR A 139 9.44 -11.29 -14.74
N GLU A 140 9.26 -11.09 -13.44
CA GLU A 140 9.60 -12.07 -12.38
C GLU A 140 8.64 -13.26 -12.29
N GLY A 141 7.66 -13.36 -13.21
CA GLY A 141 6.75 -14.49 -13.32
C GLY A 141 5.37 -14.27 -12.73
N TRP A 142 5.07 -13.09 -12.17
CA TRP A 142 3.72 -12.78 -11.70
C TRP A 142 2.72 -12.68 -12.84
N TYR A 143 1.53 -13.24 -12.64
CA TYR A 143 0.39 -12.92 -13.48
C TYR A 143 -0.20 -11.59 -13.03
N LEU A 144 -0.05 -10.53 -13.84
CA LEU A 144 -0.79 -9.29 -13.65
C LEU A 144 -2.23 -9.49 -14.12
N ARG A 145 -3.18 -9.60 -13.18
CA ARG A 145 -4.56 -10.02 -13.46
C ARG A 145 -5.50 -8.86 -13.69
N GLN A 146 -5.33 -7.77 -12.96
CA GLN A 146 -6.20 -6.61 -13.09
C GLN A 146 -5.51 -5.35 -12.58
N ASP A 147 -5.78 -4.24 -13.25
CA ASP A 147 -5.62 -2.89 -12.73
C ASP A 147 -6.97 -2.39 -12.22
N ILE A 148 -7.04 -2.08 -10.93
CA ILE A 148 -8.21 -1.51 -10.27
C ILE A 148 -7.88 -0.06 -9.94
N ILE A 149 -8.75 0.85 -10.36
CA ILE A 149 -8.61 2.28 -10.05
C ILE A 149 -9.33 2.56 -8.74
N TRP A 150 -8.59 2.89 -7.69
CA TRP A 150 -9.17 3.49 -6.50
C TRP A 150 -9.38 4.98 -6.75
N HIS A 151 -10.60 5.35 -7.10
CA HIS A 151 -11.01 6.76 -7.20
C HIS A 151 -11.28 7.32 -5.80
N LYS A 152 -10.70 8.50 -5.50
CA LYS A 152 -10.76 9.23 -4.24
C LYS A 152 -11.65 10.48 -4.39
N PRO A 153 -12.98 10.41 -4.15
CA PRO A 153 -13.88 11.54 -4.38
C PRO A 153 -13.59 12.77 -3.51
N ASN A 154 -12.97 12.55 -2.35
CA ASN A 154 -12.54 13.58 -1.42
C ASN A 154 -11.02 13.86 -1.50
N CYS A 155 -10.40 13.66 -2.66
CA CYS A 155 -8.98 13.98 -2.84
C CYS A 155 -8.72 15.47 -2.55
N MET A 156 -7.60 15.74 -1.87
CA MET A 156 -7.20 17.13 -1.62
C MET A 156 -6.80 17.81 -2.93
N PRO A 157 -7.22 19.06 -3.18
CA PRO A 157 -6.76 19.82 -4.34
C PRO A 157 -5.24 20.00 -4.32
N GLU A 158 -4.63 19.92 -5.50
CA GLU A 158 -3.21 20.21 -5.67
C GLU A 158 -2.97 21.68 -6.01
N SER A 159 -1.87 22.26 -5.54
CA SER A 159 -1.48 23.65 -5.85
C SER A 159 -0.84 23.82 -7.24
N THR A 160 -0.92 22.79 -8.08
CA THR A 160 -0.32 22.73 -9.41
C THR A 160 -1.28 23.34 -10.44
N ARG A 161 -0.75 24.11 -11.41
CA ARG A 161 -1.57 24.85 -12.40
C ARG A 161 -1.48 24.32 -13.83
N ASP A 162 -0.55 23.41 -14.09
CA ASP A 162 -0.21 22.89 -15.42
C ASP A 162 -0.59 21.41 -15.61
N ARG A 163 -1.43 20.86 -14.71
CA ARG A 163 -2.05 19.53 -14.83
C ARG A 163 -3.26 19.38 -13.92
N CYS A 164 -4.05 18.33 -14.14
CA CYS A 164 -5.15 17.96 -13.27
C CYS A 164 -4.64 17.46 -11.90
N THR A 165 -5.51 17.56 -10.89
CA THR A 165 -5.30 16.93 -9.58
C THR A 165 -5.37 15.41 -9.72
N SER A 166 -4.40 14.69 -9.13
CA SER A 166 -4.44 13.25 -9.01
C SER A 166 -5.53 12.85 -8.01
N SER A 167 -6.57 12.22 -8.52
CA SER A 167 -7.75 11.80 -7.74
C SER A 167 -7.88 10.29 -7.63
N TYR A 168 -6.86 9.52 -7.99
CA TYR A 168 -6.90 8.07 -7.91
C TYR A 168 -5.55 7.46 -7.51
N GLU A 169 -5.58 6.16 -7.18
CA GLU A 169 -4.40 5.30 -7.03
C GLU A 169 -4.64 3.98 -7.76
N HIS A 170 -3.56 3.27 -8.09
CA HIS A 170 -3.64 1.93 -8.66
C HIS A 170 -3.67 0.88 -7.56
N LEU A 171 -4.60 -0.07 -7.69
CA LEU A 171 -4.64 -1.30 -6.90
C LEU A 171 -4.49 -2.49 -7.86
N PHE A 172 -3.27 -3.01 -7.99
CA PHE A 172 -3.04 -4.17 -8.85
C PHE A 172 -3.43 -5.47 -8.15
N LEU A 173 -4.12 -6.34 -8.88
CA LEU A 173 -4.28 -7.74 -8.52
C LEU A 173 -3.25 -8.57 -9.29
N LEU A 174 -2.38 -9.27 -8.57
CA LEU A 174 -1.44 -10.24 -9.12
C LEU A 174 -1.66 -11.64 -8.52
N SER A 175 -1.27 -12.68 -9.25
CA SER A 175 -1.36 -14.07 -8.80
C SER A 175 -0.12 -14.90 -9.14
N LYS A 176 0.11 -15.97 -8.36
CA LYS A 176 1.20 -16.94 -8.60
C LYS A 176 0.99 -17.85 -9.80
N SER A 177 -0.27 -18.09 -10.14
CA SER A 177 -0.65 -19.02 -11.19
C SER A 177 -1.88 -18.52 -11.94
N ARG A 178 -2.17 -19.17 -13.09
CA ARG A 178 -3.39 -18.92 -13.87
C ARG A 178 -4.67 -19.21 -13.06
N HIS A 179 -4.60 -20.20 -12.17
CA HIS A 179 -5.70 -20.67 -11.33
C HIS A 179 -5.40 -20.35 -9.86
N TYR A 180 -5.99 -19.28 -9.35
CA TYR A 180 -5.80 -18.82 -7.99
C TYR A 180 -7.14 -18.68 -7.27
N TYR A 181 -7.09 -18.59 -5.94
CA TYR A 181 -8.27 -18.37 -5.12
C TYR A 181 -8.83 -16.97 -5.35
N PHE A 182 -10.09 -16.91 -5.79
CA PHE A 182 -10.82 -15.65 -5.97
C PHE A 182 -12.31 -15.84 -5.74
N ASP A 183 -12.82 -15.40 -4.59
CA ASP A 183 -14.26 -15.40 -4.30
C ASP A 183 -14.94 -14.16 -4.88
N SER A 184 -15.33 -14.25 -6.16
CA SER A 184 -16.07 -13.18 -6.84
C SER A 184 -17.47 -12.97 -6.26
N ALA A 185 -18.08 -14.01 -5.68
CA ALA A 185 -19.41 -13.96 -5.12
C ALA A 185 -19.45 -13.10 -3.85
N ALA A 186 -18.43 -13.20 -3.01
CA ALA A 186 -18.30 -12.44 -1.77
C ALA A 186 -18.19 -10.92 -1.96
N ILE A 187 -17.83 -10.45 -3.16
CA ILE A 187 -17.62 -9.03 -3.44
C ILE A 187 -18.59 -8.45 -4.48
N ARG A 188 -19.64 -9.19 -4.86
CA ARG A 188 -20.62 -8.70 -5.83
C ARG A 188 -21.24 -7.38 -5.37
N GLU A 189 -21.52 -6.51 -6.33
CA GLU A 189 -22.17 -5.22 -6.08
C GLU A 189 -23.61 -5.22 -6.59
N PRO A 190 -24.51 -4.40 -6.02
CA PRO A 190 -25.86 -4.25 -6.55
C PRO A 190 -25.85 -3.85 -8.03
N ALA A 191 -26.72 -4.48 -8.82
CA ALA A 191 -26.95 -4.09 -10.21
C ALA A 191 -27.94 -2.90 -10.27
N ALA A 192 -27.90 -2.13 -11.36
CA ALA A 192 -28.84 -1.01 -11.56
C ALA A 192 -30.30 -1.49 -11.68
N VAL A 193 -30.50 -2.71 -12.17
CA VAL A 193 -31.82 -3.35 -12.30
C VAL A 193 -31.74 -4.74 -11.70
N GLY A 194 -32.22 -4.88 -10.46
CA GLY A 194 -32.44 -6.17 -9.77
C GLY A 194 -31.19 -7.01 -9.49
N GLY A 195 -31.07 -7.52 -8.26
CA GLY A 195 -30.02 -8.47 -7.89
C GLY A 195 -28.60 -7.87 -7.85
N TYR A 196 -27.62 -8.71 -8.15
CA TYR A 196 -26.19 -8.42 -7.97
C TYR A 196 -25.40 -8.67 -9.25
N ARG A 197 -24.25 -8.01 -9.40
CA ARG A 197 -23.32 -8.20 -10.51
C ARG A 197 -21.88 -8.31 -10.01
N ASN A 198 -20.97 -8.69 -10.90
CA ASN A 198 -19.54 -8.66 -10.61
C ASN A 198 -19.10 -7.24 -10.26
N LYS A 199 -18.21 -7.13 -9.27
CA LYS A 199 -17.61 -5.86 -8.87
C LYS A 199 -16.86 -5.25 -10.03
N ARG A 200 -17.11 -3.98 -10.33
CA ARG A 200 -16.36 -3.26 -11.38
C ARG A 200 -14.96 -2.89 -10.87
N ASN A 201 -14.03 -2.56 -11.76
CA ASN A 201 -12.64 -2.27 -11.41
C ASN A 201 -12.36 -0.78 -11.17
N VAL A 202 -13.38 0.08 -11.05
CA VAL A 202 -13.24 1.46 -10.58
C VAL A 202 -13.97 1.59 -9.25
N TRP A 203 -13.23 1.75 -8.17
CA TRP A 203 -13.74 1.77 -6.80
C TRP A 203 -13.72 3.19 -6.28
N SER A 204 -14.89 3.81 -6.15
CA SER A 204 -15.02 5.15 -5.56
C SER A 204 -15.11 5.04 -4.04
N ILE A 205 -14.01 5.33 -3.35
CA ILE A 205 -13.89 5.20 -1.89
C ILE A 205 -13.21 6.46 -1.35
N ASN A 206 -13.85 7.11 -0.37
CA ASN A 206 -13.24 8.27 0.29
C ASN A 206 -12.00 7.85 1.08
N THR A 207 -10.98 8.71 1.04
CA THR A 207 -9.86 8.65 1.97
C THR A 207 -10.37 8.90 3.38
N LYS A 208 -9.82 8.17 4.36
CA LYS A 208 -10.11 8.36 5.78
C LYS A 208 -8.79 8.36 6.53
N GLY A 209 -8.39 9.51 7.05
CA GLY A 209 -7.25 9.58 7.97
C GLY A 209 -7.57 8.82 9.26
N TYR A 210 -6.54 8.31 9.93
CA TYR A 210 -6.68 7.74 11.26
C TYR A 210 -5.92 8.60 12.26
N ALA A 211 -6.61 9.09 13.29
CA ALA A 211 -6.07 10.10 14.21
C ALA A 211 -4.83 9.65 15.00
N GLY A 212 -4.64 8.34 15.23
CA GLY A 212 -3.50 7.80 15.97
C GLY A 212 -2.32 7.33 15.09
N ALA A 213 -2.46 7.37 13.76
CA ALA A 213 -1.41 7.02 12.83
C ALA A 213 -1.09 8.29 12.09
N HIS A 214 0.12 8.76 12.31
CA HIS A 214 0.49 10.06 11.84
C HIS A 214 0.30 10.16 10.32
N PHE A 215 0.48 9.11 9.49
CA PHE A 215 0.26 9.20 8.03
C PHE A 215 -0.12 7.90 7.30
N ALA A 216 -0.72 8.08 6.11
CA ALA A 216 -0.75 7.17 4.94
C ALA A 216 -1.32 5.75 5.10
N SER A 217 -2.42 5.56 5.84
CA SER A 217 -3.20 4.31 5.77
C SER A 217 -4.26 4.39 4.65
N PHE A 218 -4.32 3.40 3.76
CA PHE A 218 -5.51 3.22 2.91
C PHE A 218 -6.76 2.92 3.77
N PRO A 219 -7.98 3.23 3.30
CA PRO A 219 -9.18 3.03 4.10
C PRO A 219 -9.56 1.55 4.18
N GLU A 220 -10.13 1.13 5.32
CA GLU A 220 -10.60 -0.25 5.52
C GLU A 220 -11.55 -0.74 4.41
N LYS A 221 -12.37 0.16 3.86
CA LYS A 221 -13.28 -0.12 2.74
C LYS A 221 -12.58 -0.52 1.44
N LEU A 222 -11.31 -0.11 1.26
CA LEU A 222 -10.49 -0.56 0.12
C LEU A 222 -9.99 -1.99 0.34
N VAL A 223 -9.62 -2.33 1.58
CA VAL A 223 -9.06 -3.63 1.96
C VAL A 223 -10.12 -4.72 2.02
N GLU A 224 -11.30 -4.40 2.52
CA GLU A 224 -12.41 -5.35 2.72
C GLU A 224 -12.70 -6.24 1.50
N PRO A 225 -12.90 -5.70 0.28
CA PRO A 225 -13.09 -6.55 -0.91
C PRO A 225 -11.84 -7.40 -1.23
N CYS A 226 -10.62 -6.92 -0.96
CA CYS A 226 -9.40 -7.69 -1.20
C CYS A 226 -9.31 -8.91 -0.26
N VAL A 227 -9.68 -8.75 1.02
CA VAL A 227 -9.72 -9.86 1.98
C VAL A 227 -10.81 -10.86 1.61
N LEU A 228 -12.02 -10.37 1.30
CA LEU A 228 -13.16 -11.23 0.95
C LEU A 228 -12.89 -12.04 -0.32
N ALA A 229 -12.35 -11.42 -1.36
CA ALA A 229 -12.07 -12.11 -2.63
C ALA A 229 -10.79 -12.95 -2.56
N GLY A 230 -9.74 -12.48 -1.88
CA GLY A 230 -8.41 -13.09 -1.91
C GLY A 230 -8.13 -14.10 -0.80
N CYS A 231 -8.93 -14.14 0.27
CA CYS A 231 -8.65 -14.96 1.45
C CYS A 231 -9.88 -15.78 1.89
N PRO A 232 -9.79 -17.12 1.90
CA PRO A 232 -10.87 -17.94 2.44
C PRO A 232 -11.10 -17.66 3.93
N PRO A 233 -12.29 -17.99 4.47
CA PRO A 233 -12.51 -18.01 5.92
C PRO A 233 -11.41 -18.79 6.63
N ASP A 234 -10.99 -18.31 7.79
CA ASP A 234 -9.84 -18.86 8.53
C ASP A 234 -8.52 -18.88 7.73
N GLY A 235 -8.41 -18.18 6.60
CA GLY A 235 -7.17 -17.99 5.86
C GLY A 235 -6.21 -17.04 6.57
N THR A 236 -4.99 -16.89 6.03
CA THR A 236 -3.98 -15.96 6.56
C THR A 236 -3.72 -14.83 5.56
N VAL A 237 -3.91 -13.59 6.02
CA VAL A 237 -3.58 -12.35 5.28
C VAL A 237 -2.21 -11.84 5.72
N LEU A 238 -1.38 -11.45 4.76
CA LEU A 238 -0.08 -10.80 4.98
C LEU A 238 -0.13 -9.33 4.59
N ASP A 239 0.55 -8.48 5.35
CA ASP A 239 0.92 -7.13 4.95
C ASP A 239 2.38 -6.83 5.33
N PRO A 240 3.34 -6.81 4.38
CA PRO A 240 4.75 -6.55 4.68
C PRO A 240 5.05 -5.07 5.00
N PHE A 241 4.05 -4.19 4.89
CA PHE A 241 4.16 -2.75 5.18
C PHE A 241 2.96 -2.33 6.04
N ALA A 242 2.78 -3.01 7.17
CA ALA A 242 1.54 -2.99 7.94
C ALA A 242 1.17 -1.59 8.48
N GLY A 243 2.15 -0.71 8.71
CA GLY A 243 1.92 0.65 9.21
C GLY A 243 1.07 0.62 10.47
N SER A 244 -0.09 1.28 10.41
CA SER A 244 -1.04 1.32 11.54
C SER A 244 -1.93 0.07 11.71
N GLY A 245 -1.75 -0.96 10.89
CA GLY A 245 -2.46 -2.24 11.02
C GLY A 245 -3.86 -2.28 10.41
N THR A 246 -4.20 -1.38 9.46
CA THR A 246 -5.52 -1.38 8.79
C THR A 246 -5.87 -2.75 8.20
N THR A 247 -4.91 -3.39 7.51
CA THR A 247 -5.12 -4.72 6.93
C THR A 247 -5.46 -5.76 7.99
N GLY A 248 -4.77 -5.73 9.14
CA GLY A 248 -5.03 -6.63 10.26
C GLY A 248 -6.37 -6.39 10.93
N VAL A 249 -6.80 -5.12 11.06
CA VAL A 249 -8.13 -4.76 11.61
C VAL A 249 -9.22 -5.39 10.75
N VAL A 250 -9.13 -5.24 9.43
CA VAL A 250 -10.11 -5.81 8.49
C VAL A 250 -10.05 -7.34 8.47
N ALA A 251 -8.84 -7.92 8.43
CA ALA A 251 -8.67 -9.37 8.45
C ALA A 251 -9.30 -10.00 9.70
N LYS A 252 -9.01 -9.47 10.90
CA LYS A 252 -9.58 -9.97 12.15
C LYS A 252 -11.10 -9.81 12.20
N ARG A 253 -11.62 -8.64 11.81
CA ARG A 253 -13.07 -8.38 11.76
C ARG A 253 -13.81 -9.37 10.86
N LEU A 254 -13.20 -9.73 9.74
CA LEU A 254 -13.77 -10.68 8.77
C LEU A 254 -13.45 -12.14 9.11
N GLY A 255 -12.81 -12.42 10.25
CA GLY A 255 -12.59 -13.79 10.66
C GLY A 255 -11.38 -14.49 10.02
N ARG A 256 -10.33 -13.73 9.67
CA ARG A 256 -9.07 -14.25 9.10
C ARG A 256 -7.92 -14.05 10.08
N ARG A 257 -6.87 -14.88 9.93
CA ARG A 257 -5.58 -14.67 10.60
C ARG A 257 -4.81 -13.56 9.91
N PHE A 258 -3.92 -12.90 10.64
CA PHE A 258 -3.11 -11.80 10.12
C PHE A 258 -1.65 -11.91 10.52
N THR A 259 -0.76 -11.67 9.55
CA THR A 259 0.67 -11.44 9.77
C THR A 259 1.03 -10.07 9.19
N GLY A 260 1.45 -9.13 10.03
CA GLY A 260 1.94 -7.82 9.61
C GLY A 260 3.44 -7.70 9.84
N ILE A 261 4.15 -7.00 8.96
CA ILE A 261 5.54 -6.59 9.17
C ILE A 261 5.59 -5.05 9.14
N GLU A 262 6.29 -4.46 10.09
CA GLU A 262 6.43 -3.01 10.20
C GLU A 262 7.82 -2.65 10.72
N LEU A 263 8.46 -1.66 10.09
CA LEU A 263 9.81 -1.23 10.43
C LEU A 263 9.86 -0.45 11.74
N SER A 264 8.88 0.44 11.97
CA SER A 264 8.83 1.30 13.15
C SER A 264 8.27 0.57 14.37
N PRO A 265 9.03 0.45 15.48
CA PRO A 265 8.52 -0.15 16.72
C PRO A 265 7.28 0.56 17.27
N ALA A 266 7.17 1.87 17.06
CA ALA A 266 5.99 2.63 17.47
C ALA A 266 4.75 2.25 16.65
N TYR A 267 4.89 2.07 15.33
CA TYR A 267 3.78 1.62 14.48
C TYR A 267 3.43 0.15 14.71
N CYS A 268 4.42 -0.71 14.98
CA CYS A 268 4.18 -2.07 15.46
C CYS A 268 3.25 -2.11 16.68
N LYS A 269 3.56 -1.31 17.71
CA LYS A 269 2.76 -1.23 18.93
C LYS A 269 1.36 -0.73 18.62
N LEU A 270 1.24 0.35 17.84
CA LEU A 270 -0.05 0.89 17.42
C LEU A 270 -0.89 -0.16 16.66
N ALA A 271 -0.29 -0.85 15.69
CA ALA A 271 -0.97 -1.88 14.91
C ALA A 271 -1.48 -3.00 15.82
N ALA A 272 -0.66 -3.50 16.74
CA ALA A 272 -1.05 -4.53 17.70
C ALA A 272 -2.23 -4.10 18.57
N GLU A 273 -2.19 -2.89 19.14
CA GLU A 273 -3.27 -2.34 19.97
C GLU A 273 -4.58 -2.19 19.18
N ARG A 274 -4.49 -1.65 17.96
CA ARG A 274 -5.67 -1.46 17.10
C ARG A 274 -6.31 -2.76 16.68
N ILE A 275 -5.51 -3.77 16.32
CA ILE A 275 -6.03 -5.07 15.93
C ILE A 275 -6.57 -5.81 17.15
N ALA A 276 -5.98 -5.64 18.33
CA ALA A 276 -6.50 -6.22 19.57
C ALA A 276 -7.90 -5.70 19.92
N ALA A 277 -8.20 -4.42 19.63
CA ALA A 277 -9.48 -3.76 19.92
C ALA A 277 -10.67 -4.17 19.01
N VAL A 278 -10.43 -4.95 17.95
CA VAL A 278 -11.47 -5.51 17.06
C VAL A 278 -12.07 -6.78 17.64
#